data_AF-A0A0J9UGS4-F1
#
_entry.id   AF-A0A0J9UGS4-F1
#
_cell.length_a   1.000
_cell.length_b   1.000
_cell.length_c   1.000
_cell.angle_alpha   90.00
_cell.angle_beta   90.00
_cell.angle_gamma   90.00
#
_symmetry.space_group_name_H-M   'P 1'
#
loop_
_entity.id
_entity.type
_entity.pdbx_description
1 polymer ?
#
loop_
_entity_poly.entity_id
_entity_poly.type
_entity_poly.pdbx_seq_one_letter_code
_entity_poly.pdbx_strand_id
1 'polypeptide(L)' 'MMRREDRIGQTKEGFMADMVVLTENPLVDITDFDSKEKLLAVIKGGHIAFSSVKELPVTINRKP' A
#
# COMPACT_ATOMS: atom_id res chain seq x y z
N MET A 1 -9.13 18.07 -1.24
CA MET A 1 -7.74 17.68 -0.96
C MET A 1 -7.58 17.56 0.56
N MET A 2 -6.85 16.55 1.07
CA MET A 2 -6.81 16.25 2.51
C MET A 2 -5.91 17.19 3.35
N ARG A 3 -5.15 18.10 2.73
CA ARG A 3 -4.23 19.06 3.40
C ARG A 3 -3.20 18.36 4.31
N ARG A 4 -2.58 17.30 3.77
CA ARG A 4 -1.64 16.39 4.48
C ARG A 4 -0.42 16.06 3.63
N GLU A 5 -0.13 16.90 2.65
CA GLU A 5 0.99 16.80 1.71
C GLU A 5 2.37 16.73 2.40
N ASP A 6 2.46 17.17 3.66
CA ASP A 6 3.63 17.09 4.53
C ASP A 6 3.74 15.76 5.31
N ARG A 7 2.73 14.88 5.20
CA ARG A 7 2.61 13.67 6.01
C ARG A 7 2.32 12.38 5.24
N ILE A 8 1.70 12.46 4.06
CA ILE A 8 1.31 11.29 3.24
C ILE A 8 1.59 11.50 1.75
N GLY A 9 1.55 10.42 0.97
CA GLY A 9 1.64 10.46 -0.50
C GLY A 9 3.07 10.38 -1.06
N GLN A 10 4.08 10.21 -0.20
CA GLN A 10 5.47 10.03 -0.61
C GLN A 10 6.16 8.98 0.27
N THR A 11 7.06 8.21 -0.32
CA THR A 11 7.96 7.29 0.40
C THR A 11 9.21 8.07 0.82
N LYS A 12 9.15 8.71 1.99
CA LYS A 12 10.19 9.59 2.52
C LYS A 12 10.23 9.54 4.05
N GLU A 13 11.41 9.67 4.66
CA GLU A 13 11.55 9.78 6.11
C GLU A 13 10.68 10.94 6.67
N GLY A 14 10.07 10.70 7.84
CA GLY A 14 9.14 11.64 8.47
C GLY A 14 7.69 11.56 7.97
N PHE A 15 7.43 10.87 6.86
CA PHE A 15 6.08 10.61 6.35
C PHE A 15 5.50 9.35 6.99
N MET A 16 4.17 9.22 6.95
CA MET A 16 3.52 7.98 7.38
C MET A 16 3.93 6.82 6.48
N ALA A 17 4.21 5.66 7.07
CA ALA A 17 4.50 4.42 6.36
C ALA A 17 3.21 3.80 5.77
N ASP A 18 2.57 4.54 4.88
CA ASP A 18 1.39 4.15 4.11
C ASP A 18 1.82 3.82 2.69
N MET A 19 1.75 2.56 2.30
CA MET A 19 2.29 2.07 1.03
C MET A 19 1.39 0.99 0.41
N VAL A 20 1.41 0.92 -0.92
CA VAL A 20 0.88 -0.19 -1.69
C VAL A 20 2.02 -0.80 -2.49
N VAL A 21 2.02 -2.13 -2.59
CA VAL A 21 3.00 -2.88 -3.39
C VAL A 21 2.23 -3.63 -4.47
N LEU A 22 2.64 -3.46 -5.72
CA LEU A 22 2.03 -4.10 -6.88
C LEU A 22 2.90 -5.25 -7.40
N THR A 23 2.28 -6.22 -8.04
CA THR A 23 2.97 -7.32 -8.75
C THR A 23 3.67 -6.85 -10.02
N GLU A 24 3.14 -5.80 -10.65
CA GLU A 24 3.55 -5.30 -11.96
C GLU A 24 3.89 -3.80 -11.91
N ASN A 25 4.52 -3.29 -12.97
CA ASN A 25 4.94 -1.91 -13.06
C ASN A 25 3.82 -1.03 -13.64
N PRO A 26 3.18 -0.17 -12.83
CA PRO A 26 2.05 0.64 -13.29
C PRO A 26 2.45 1.74 -14.28
N LEU A 27 3.76 1.99 -14.48
CA LEU A 27 4.24 2.92 -15.50
C LEU A 27 4.20 2.30 -16.91
N VAL A 28 4.12 0.97 -17.01
CA VAL A 28 3.90 0.24 -18.28
C VAL A 28 2.40 0.17 -18.57
N ASP A 29 1.59 -0.19 -17.58
CA ASP A 29 0.14 -0.24 -17.67
C ASP A 29 -0.51 0.32 -16.39
N ILE A 30 -1.16 1.47 -16.51
CA ILE A 30 -1.78 2.15 -15.37
C ILE A 30 -2.99 1.38 -14.81
N THR A 31 -3.59 0.48 -15.59
CA THR A 31 -4.73 -0.34 -15.16
C THR A 31 -4.35 -1.34 -14.06
N ASP A 32 -3.05 -1.50 -13.77
CA ASP A 32 -2.54 -2.26 -12.63
C ASP A 32 -3.12 -1.78 -11.29
N PHE A 33 -3.48 -0.49 -11.18
CA PHE A 33 -4.13 0.05 -9.98
C PHE A 33 -5.61 -0.32 -9.84
N ASP A 34 -6.27 -0.78 -10.91
CA ASP A 34 -7.71 -1.07 -10.92
C ASP A 34 -8.02 -2.48 -10.39
N SER A 35 -7.03 -3.38 -10.37
CA SER A 35 -7.21 -4.77 -9.99
C SER A 35 -6.64 -5.09 -8.60
N LYS A 36 -7.48 -5.66 -7.73
CA LYS A 36 -7.04 -6.20 -6.43
C LYS A 36 -6.10 -7.40 -6.55
N GLU A 37 -6.15 -8.13 -7.65
CA GLU A 37 -5.30 -9.31 -7.87
C GLU A 37 -3.83 -8.94 -8.11
N LYS A 38 -3.59 -7.73 -8.62
CA LYS A 38 -2.26 -7.18 -8.85
C LYS A 38 -1.64 -6.55 -7.61
N LEU A 39 -2.32 -6.62 -6.47
CA LEU A 39 -1.86 -6.09 -5.19
C LEU A 39 -1.06 -7.18 -4.44
N LEU A 40 0.20 -6.90 -4.11
CA LEU A 40 1.01 -7.76 -3.25
C LEU A 40 0.77 -7.47 -1.77
N ALA A 41 0.77 -6.20 -1.40
CA ALA A 41 0.60 -5.80 -0.02
C ALA A 41 -0.01 -4.39 0.11
N VAL A 42 -0.72 -4.19 1.22
CA VAL A 42 -1.16 -2.86 1.68
C VAL A 42 -0.59 -2.64 3.06
N ILE A 43 0.17 -1.57 3.23
CA ILE A 43 0.80 -1.19 4.50
C ILE A 43 0.17 0.13 4.95
N LYS A 44 -0.29 0.17 6.19
CA LYS A 44 -0.93 1.34 6.82
C LYS A 44 -0.25 1.65 8.13
N GLY A 45 0.40 2.81 8.22
CA GLY A 45 1.15 3.23 9.40
C GLY A 45 2.23 2.24 9.82
N GLY A 46 2.84 1.53 8.87
CA GLY A 46 3.81 0.47 9.13
C GLY A 46 3.22 -0.91 9.42
N HIS A 47 1.89 -1.04 9.49
CA HIS A 47 1.22 -2.32 9.69
C HIS A 47 0.76 -2.94 8.37
N ILE A 48 0.92 -4.26 8.22
CA ILE A 48 0.46 -5.01 7.06
C ILE A 48 -1.05 -5.19 7.19
N ALA A 49 -1.80 -4.46 6.37
CA ALA A 49 -3.25 -4.53 6.31
C ALA A 49 -3.71 -5.67 5.39
N PHE A 50 -2.99 -5.91 4.29
CA PHE A 50 -3.23 -7.00 3.35
C PHE A 50 -1.91 -7.51 2.82
N SER A 51 -1.88 -8.81 2.54
CA SER A 51 -0.78 -9.46 1.85
C SER A 51 -1.31 -10.66 1.06
N SER A 52 -0.84 -10.81 -0.17
CA SER A 52 -0.92 -12.07 -0.92
C SER A 52 0.36 -12.90 -0.79
N VAL A 53 1.39 -12.38 -0.11
CA VAL A 53 2.67 -13.03 0.15
C VAL A 53 2.61 -13.78 1.49
N LYS A 54 2.86 -15.09 1.44
CA LYS A 54 2.73 -15.99 2.60
C LYS A 54 3.68 -15.62 3.76
N GLU A 55 4.87 -15.14 3.42
CA GLU A 55 5.93 -14.76 4.36
C GLU A 55 5.69 -13.39 5.00
N LEU A 56 4.68 -12.63 4.53
CA LEU A 56 4.36 -11.29 5.01
C LEU A 56 2.95 -11.31 5.65
N PRO A 57 2.82 -11.74 6.91
CA PRO A 57 1.52 -11.92 7.54
C PRO A 57 0.82 -10.59 7.82
N VAL A 58 -0.51 -10.58 7.71
CA VAL A 58 -1.34 -9.44 8.12
C VAL A 58 -1.15 -9.17 9.61
N THR A 59 -0.88 -7.93 9.99
CA THR A 59 -0.58 -7.53 11.38
C THR A 59 -1.69 -6.73 12.04
N ILE A 60 -2.74 -6.37 11.30
CA ILE A 60 -3.89 -5.63 11.84
C ILE A 60 -5.20 -6.30 11.47
N ASN A 61 -6.12 -6.34 12.43
CA ASN A 61 -7.49 -6.76 12.19
C ASN A 61 -8.23 -5.67 11.43
N ARG A 62 -8.58 -5.95 10.17
CA ARG A 62 -9.49 -5.10 9.40
C ARG A 62 -10.89 -5.25 9.99
N LYS A 63 -11.48 -4.15 10.47
CA LYS A 63 -12.94 -4.10 10.57
C LYS A 63 -13.50 -3.99 9.14
N PRO A 64 -14.60 -4.70 8.82
CA PRO A 64 -15.27 -4.60 7.53
C PRO A 64 -15.59 -3.14 7.16
#